data_AF-A0A3N5JVY8-F1
#
_entry.id   AF-A0A3N5JVY8-F1
#
_cell.length_a   1.000
_cell.length_b   1.000
_cell.length_c   1.000
_cell.angle_alpha   90.00
_cell.angle_beta   90.00
_cell.angle_gamma   90.00
#
_symmetry.space_group_name_H-M   'P 1'
#
loop_
_entity.id
_entity.type
_entity.pdbx_description
1 polymer ?
#
loop_
_entity_poly.entity_id
_entity_poly.type
_entity_poly.pdbx_seq_one_letter_code
_entity_poly.pdbx_strand_id
1 'polypeptide(L)'
;MPDRRSHGTLATRRDVEAWRDRSFRRLPRLRVRGETSALQFVDAVGFCFTLSHFGLAVASLYVAVCGRRNPRWPRHTHRDPNIGLAWNLKDGLPAKRLVHYGKLVKGKPTLVSLDVFPAFCALIREGKGSGDYIVDYRDGRMTRAAVAVLEALHERGPLPTPDLRRAAAM
;
A
#
# COMPACT_ATOMS: atom_id res chain seq x y z
N MET A 1 22.49 -21.39 -34.63
CA MET A 1 21.26 -20.80 -34.05
C MET A 1 21.53 -19.34 -33.74
N PRO A 2 20.84 -18.36 -34.34
CA PRO A 2 21.14 -16.96 -34.09
C PRO A 2 20.50 -16.48 -32.79
N ASP A 3 21.32 -15.79 -32.03
CA ASP A 3 21.07 -15.09 -30.77
C ASP A 3 19.93 -14.06 -30.96
N ARG A 4 18.77 -14.30 -30.33
CA ARG A 4 17.71 -13.30 -30.19
C ARG A 4 17.95 -12.48 -28.92
N ARG A 5 19.10 -11.81 -28.82
CA ARG A 5 19.19 -10.60 -28.00
C ARG A 5 18.49 -9.49 -28.76
N SER A 6 17.17 -9.40 -28.57
CA SER A 6 16.44 -8.16 -28.81
C SER A 6 17.09 -7.08 -27.95
N HIS A 7 17.95 -6.27 -28.55
CA HIS A 7 18.44 -5.03 -27.96
C HIS A 7 17.23 -4.14 -27.73
N GLY A 8 16.68 -4.22 -26.52
CA GLY A 8 15.56 -3.41 -26.09
C GLY A 8 15.92 -1.95 -26.31
N THR A 9 15.06 -1.24 -27.04
CA THR A 9 15.16 0.20 -27.25
C THR A 9 15.49 0.88 -25.93
N LEU A 10 16.62 1.60 -25.88
CA LEU A 10 17.00 2.38 -24.70
C LEU A 10 15.91 3.43 -24.45
N ALA A 11 15.04 3.19 -23.48
CA ALA A 11 13.98 4.12 -23.14
C ALA A 11 14.59 5.41 -22.57
N THR A 12 14.24 6.56 -23.15
CA THR A 12 14.70 7.84 -22.61
C THR A 12 13.98 8.15 -21.30
N ARG A 13 14.53 9.08 -20.50
CA ARG A 13 13.83 9.60 -19.31
C ARG A 13 12.43 10.13 -19.66
N ARG A 14 12.29 10.73 -20.85
CA ARG A 14 11.00 11.25 -21.34
C ARG A 14 10.00 10.12 -21.57
N ASP A 15 10.45 8.99 -22.13
CA ASP A 15 9.59 7.82 -22.37
C ASP A 15 9.11 7.19 -21.06
N VAL A 16 10.00 7.08 -20.07
CA VAL A 16 9.65 6.60 -18.73
C VAL A 16 8.63 7.51 -18.06
N GLU A 17 8.80 8.83 -18.14
CA GLU A 17 7.84 9.77 -17.56
C GLU A 17 6.50 9.77 -18.30
N ALA A 18 6.50 9.63 -19.63
CA ALA A 18 5.27 9.50 -20.41
C ALA A 18 4.51 8.20 -20.08
N TRP A 19 5.24 7.11 -19.84
CA TRP A 19 4.66 5.87 -19.34
C TRP A 19 4.07 6.06 -17.93
N ARG A 20 4.83 6.67 -17.00
CA ARG A 20 4.34 6.98 -15.64
C ARG A 20 3.12 7.90 -15.65
N ASP A 21 3.05 8.87 -16.57
CA ASP A 21 1.88 9.74 -16.66
C ASP A 21 0.60 8.96 -16.97
N ARG A 22 0.71 7.89 -17.77
CA ARG A 22 -0.40 6.98 -18.06
C ARG A 22 -0.64 6.02 -16.90
N SER A 23 0.37 5.25 -16.52
CA SER A 23 0.26 4.18 -15.50
C SER A 23 -0.10 4.72 -14.12
N PHE A 24 0.47 5.87 -13.73
CA PHE A 24 0.18 6.51 -12.44
C PHE A 24 -0.98 7.51 -12.51
N ARG A 25 -1.72 7.53 -13.63
CA ARG A 25 -2.91 8.37 -13.85
C ARG A 25 -2.66 9.86 -13.57
N ARG A 26 -1.51 10.38 -14.03
CA ARG A 26 -1.09 11.78 -13.86
C ARG A 26 -1.61 12.71 -14.97
N LEU A 27 -2.67 12.30 -15.68
CA LEU A 27 -3.31 13.05 -16.75
C LEU A 27 -4.79 13.29 -16.41
N PRO A 28 -5.38 14.47 -16.72
CA PRO A 28 -6.73 14.81 -16.28
C PRO A 28 -7.81 13.82 -16.73
N ARG A 29 -7.65 13.26 -17.94
CA ARG A 29 -8.56 12.26 -18.52
C ARG A 29 -8.50 10.90 -17.85
N LEU A 30 -7.41 10.59 -17.15
CA LEU A 30 -7.18 9.30 -16.48
C LEU A 30 -7.45 9.36 -14.96
N ARG A 31 -7.85 10.52 -14.43
CA ARG A 31 -7.94 10.75 -12.99
C ARG A 31 -8.85 9.73 -12.29
N VAL A 32 -8.51 9.40 -11.06
CA VAL A 32 -9.40 8.66 -10.15
C VAL A 32 -10.53 9.60 -9.72
N ARG A 33 -11.78 9.13 -9.84
CA ARG A 33 -12.99 9.92 -9.55
C ARG A 33 -13.83 9.35 -8.41
N GLY A 34 -13.56 8.10 -8.01
CA GLY A 34 -14.33 7.38 -7.00
C GLY A 34 -13.80 5.97 -6.79
N GLU A 35 -14.49 5.22 -5.94
CA GLU A 35 -14.05 3.92 -5.41
C GLU A 35 -13.67 2.92 -6.51
N THR A 36 -14.57 2.66 -7.47
CA THR A 36 -14.31 1.69 -8.56
C THR A 36 -13.05 2.06 -9.34
N SER A 37 -12.91 3.34 -9.71
CA SER A 37 -11.72 3.80 -10.42
C SER A 37 -10.46 3.75 -9.56
N ALA A 38 -10.59 3.90 -8.23
CA ALA A 38 -9.47 3.85 -7.29
C ALA A 38 -8.97 2.41 -7.10
N LEU A 39 -9.89 1.44 -6.98
CA LEU A 39 -9.55 0.02 -6.91
C LEU A 39 -8.79 -0.41 -8.17
N GLN A 40 -9.37 -0.15 -9.35
CA GLN A 40 -8.71 -0.40 -10.64
C GLN A 40 -7.34 0.28 -10.77
N PHE A 41 -7.16 1.43 -10.11
CA PHE A 41 -5.87 2.10 -10.10
C PHE A 41 -4.86 1.33 -9.25
N VAL A 42 -5.22 1.01 -8.00
CA VAL A 42 -4.35 0.27 -7.07
C VAL A 42 -3.96 -1.08 -7.66
N ASP A 43 -4.90 -1.81 -8.25
CA ASP A 43 -4.64 -3.10 -8.89
C ASP A 43 -3.69 -2.96 -10.09
N ALA A 44 -3.91 -1.96 -10.94
CA ALA A 44 -3.05 -1.73 -12.11
C ALA A 44 -1.60 -1.35 -11.76
N VAL A 45 -1.37 -0.70 -10.62
CA VAL A 45 -0.02 -0.33 -10.16
C VAL A 45 0.56 -1.30 -9.13
N GLY A 46 -0.22 -2.27 -8.66
CA GLY A 46 0.10 -3.19 -7.56
C GLY A 46 0.10 -2.54 -6.17
N PHE A 47 0.73 -1.37 -6.03
CA PHE A 47 0.70 -0.58 -4.79
C PHE A 47 0.90 0.91 -5.06
N CYS A 48 0.39 1.75 -4.16
CA CYS A 48 0.63 3.19 -4.20
C CYS A 48 0.67 3.81 -2.81
N PHE A 49 1.32 4.96 -2.69
CA PHE A 49 1.20 5.79 -1.50
C PHE A 49 -0.12 6.55 -1.48
N THR A 50 -0.58 6.94 -0.30
CA THR A 50 -1.88 7.61 -0.17
C THR A 50 -1.84 9.08 -0.62
N LEU A 51 -1.13 9.94 0.11
CA LEU A 51 -1.21 11.40 -0.10
C LEU A 51 0.01 12.04 -0.80
N SER A 52 1.14 11.36 -0.83
CA SER A 52 2.38 11.88 -1.41
C SER A 52 3.18 10.75 -2.03
N HIS A 53 3.95 11.06 -3.08
CA HIS A 53 4.92 10.12 -3.64
C HIS A 53 6.27 10.11 -2.90
N PHE A 54 6.47 11.02 -1.92
CA PHE A 54 7.67 11.12 -1.08
C PHE A 54 9.00 11.20 -1.85
N GLY A 55 8.99 11.78 -3.05
CA GLY A 55 10.17 11.84 -3.93
C GLY A 55 10.57 10.48 -4.53
N LEU A 56 9.80 9.42 -4.29
CA LEU A 56 10.07 8.08 -4.82
C LEU A 56 9.34 7.88 -6.15
N ALA A 57 9.88 6.97 -6.96
CA ALA A 57 9.30 6.54 -8.24
C ALA A 57 8.09 5.60 -8.08
N VAL A 58 7.22 5.88 -7.10
CA VAL A 58 6.05 5.09 -6.73
C VAL A 58 4.80 5.91 -7.02
N ALA A 59 3.72 5.23 -7.42
CA ALA A 59 2.42 5.85 -7.65
C ALA A 59 1.87 6.49 -6.36
N SER A 60 0.99 7.48 -6.50
CA SER A 60 0.27 8.09 -5.37
C SER A 60 -1.20 8.26 -5.70
N LEU A 61 -2.07 7.82 -4.78
CA LEU A 61 -3.51 7.96 -4.91
C LEU A 61 -3.93 9.43 -5.04
N TYR A 62 -3.41 10.34 -4.21
CA TYR A 62 -3.71 11.77 -4.33
C TYR A 62 -3.29 12.35 -5.69
N VAL A 63 -2.11 11.99 -6.19
CA VAL A 63 -1.64 12.42 -7.52
C VAL A 63 -2.58 11.92 -8.62
N ALA A 64 -3.01 10.65 -8.53
CA ALA A 64 -3.97 10.05 -9.45
C ALA A 64 -5.37 10.67 -9.35
N VAL A 65 -5.82 11.06 -8.16
CA VAL A 65 -7.09 11.79 -7.95
C VAL A 65 -7.02 13.18 -8.58
N CYS A 66 -5.89 13.89 -8.41
CA CYS A 66 -5.67 15.18 -9.05
C CYS A 66 -5.51 15.08 -10.57
N GLY A 67 -5.08 13.93 -11.10
CA GLY A 67 -4.88 13.74 -12.54
C GLY A 67 -3.80 14.65 -13.12
N ARG A 68 -2.75 14.96 -12.36
CA ARG A 68 -1.65 15.84 -12.80
C ARG A 68 -0.35 15.40 -12.15
N ARG A 69 0.78 15.53 -12.86
CA ARG A 69 2.09 15.04 -12.38
C ARG A 69 2.55 15.67 -11.08
N ASN A 70 2.47 17.00 -10.98
CA ASN A 70 2.96 17.76 -9.83
C ASN A 70 1.80 18.57 -9.21
N PRO A 71 0.90 17.92 -8.45
CA PRO A 71 -0.17 18.66 -7.79
C PRO A 71 0.41 19.55 -6.69
N ARG A 72 0.05 20.84 -6.72
CA ARG A 72 0.36 21.74 -5.61
C ARG A 72 -0.50 21.34 -4.41
N TRP A 73 0.13 21.21 -3.24
CA TRP A 73 -0.59 20.98 -1.99
C TRP A 73 -1.50 22.18 -1.69
N PRO A 74 -2.78 21.98 -1.36
CA PRO A 74 -3.71 23.07 -1.06
C PRO A 74 -3.38 23.72 0.29
N ARG A 75 -3.62 25.03 0.42
CA ARG A 75 -3.44 25.76 1.69
C ARG A 75 -4.46 25.33 2.76
N HIS A 76 -5.69 24.99 2.34
CA HIS A 76 -6.78 24.58 3.21
C HIS A 76 -7.23 23.15 2.87
N THR A 77 -6.52 22.18 3.42
CA THR A 77 -6.69 20.76 3.13
C THR A 77 -8.11 20.24 3.40
N HIS A 78 -8.77 20.70 4.46
CA HIS A 78 -10.12 20.24 4.82
C HIS A 78 -11.24 20.67 3.85
N ARG A 79 -10.99 21.64 2.98
CA ARG A 79 -11.97 22.12 1.99
C ARG A 79 -11.59 21.75 0.56
N ASP A 80 -10.45 21.07 0.36
CA ASP A 80 -10.02 20.67 -0.96
C ASP A 80 -10.73 19.37 -1.39
N PRO A 81 -11.49 19.38 -2.51
CA PRO A 81 -12.28 18.21 -2.92
C PRO A 81 -11.39 17.03 -3.32
N ASN A 82 -10.17 17.25 -3.83
CA ASN A 82 -9.28 16.16 -4.23
C ASN A 82 -8.64 15.49 -3.01
N ILE A 83 -8.27 16.27 -1.99
CA ILE A 83 -7.81 15.70 -0.73
C ILE A 83 -8.94 14.94 -0.04
N GLY A 84 -10.14 15.55 0.06
CA GLY A 84 -11.30 14.91 0.66
C GLY A 84 -11.61 13.57 0.00
N LEU A 85 -11.60 13.52 -1.33
CA LEU A 85 -11.75 12.27 -2.08
C LEU A 85 -10.61 11.27 -1.79
N ALA A 86 -9.35 11.70 -1.80
CA ALA A 86 -8.21 10.82 -1.52
C ALA A 86 -8.26 10.23 -0.11
N TRP A 87 -8.71 10.98 0.90
CA TRP A 87 -8.94 10.48 2.26
C TRP A 87 -10.07 9.46 2.30
N ASN A 88 -11.23 9.80 1.73
CA ASN A 88 -12.38 8.89 1.70
C ASN A 88 -12.03 7.56 1.02
N LEU A 89 -11.25 7.60 -0.07
CA LEU A 89 -10.79 6.40 -0.76
C LEU A 89 -9.76 5.60 0.05
N LYS A 90 -8.79 6.28 0.68
CA LYS A 90 -7.79 5.65 1.56
C LYS A 90 -8.46 4.85 2.68
N ASP A 91 -9.53 5.37 3.27
CA ASP A 91 -10.21 4.73 4.40
C ASP A 91 -11.28 3.74 3.95
N GLY A 92 -12.04 4.06 2.89
CA GLY A 92 -13.14 3.25 2.38
C GLY A 92 -12.69 1.94 1.73
N LEU A 93 -11.64 1.95 0.91
CA LEU A 93 -11.14 0.75 0.23
C LEU A 93 -10.72 -0.37 1.20
N PRO A 94 -9.85 -0.12 2.21
CA PRO A 94 -9.47 -1.15 3.17
C PRO A 94 -10.60 -1.51 4.13
N ALA A 95 -11.49 -0.57 4.49
CA ALA A 95 -12.67 -0.89 5.31
C ALA A 95 -13.57 -1.93 4.63
N LYS A 96 -13.69 -1.86 3.30
CA LYS A 96 -14.38 -2.85 2.46
C LYS A 96 -13.54 -4.08 2.12
N ARG A 97 -12.32 -4.19 2.66
CA ARG A 97 -11.37 -5.29 2.39
C ARG A 97 -11.04 -5.46 0.91
N LEU A 98 -11.03 -4.37 0.14
CA LEU A 98 -10.70 -4.41 -1.29
C LEU A 98 -9.20 -4.25 -1.55
N VAL A 99 -8.48 -3.64 -0.61
CA VAL A 99 -7.02 -3.44 -0.65
C VAL A 99 -6.48 -3.56 0.77
N HIS A 100 -5.19 -3.84 0.92
CA HIS A 100 -4.50 -3.72 2.20
C HIS A 100 -3.98 -2.29 2.39
N TYR A 101 -4.11 -1.74 3.61
CA TYR A 101 -3.53 -0.47 4.00
C TYR A 101 -2.53 -0.65 5.14
N GLY A 102 -1.31 -0.15 4.97
CA GLY A 102 -0.25 -0.27 5.97
C GLY A 102 0.97 0.58 5.67
N LYS A 103 2.03 0.44 6.49
CA LYS A 103 3.31 1.15 6.34
C LYS A 103 4.41 0.24 5.80
N LEU A 104 4.16 -0.39 4.66
CA LEU A 104 4.98 -1.51 4.15
C LEU A 104 6.22 -1.04 3.37
N VAL A 105 6.19 0.13 2.73
CA VAL A 105 7.31 0.65 1.94
C VAL A 105 7.92 1.87 2.64
N LYS A 106 9.16 1.74 3.14
CA LYS A 106 9.91 2.80 3.85
C LYS A 106 9.11 3.47 4.98
N GLY A 107 8.23 2.72 5.66
CA GLY A 107 7.37 3.23 6.73
C GLY A 107 6.30 4.24 6.28
N LYS A 108 6.05 4.36 4.97
CA LYS A 108 5.09 5.34 4.41
C LYS A 108 3.69 4.74 4.23
N PRO A 109 2.62 5.52 4.41
CA PRO A 109 1.24 5.05 4.20
C PRO A 109 1.03 4.54 2.77
N THR A 110 0.75 3.24 2.65
CA THR A 110 0.73 2.49 1.39
C THR A 110 -0.57 1.71 1.28
N LEU A 111 -1.21 1.77 0.11
CA LEU A 111 -2.27 0.85 -0.31
C LEU A 111 -1.64 -0.21 -1.21
N VAL A 112 -2.01 -1.47 -0.99
CA VAL A 112 -1.50 -2.62 -1.74
C VAL A 112 -2.68 -3.43 -2.26
N SER A 113 -2.66 -3.73 -3.56
CA SER A 113 -3.61 -4.64 -4.18
C SER A 113 -3.49 -6.03 -3.55
N LEU A 114 -4.63 -6.69 -3.36
CA LEU A 114 -4.65 -8.01 -2.72
C LEU A 114 -3.93 -9.07 -3.57
N ASP A 115 -3.86 -8.90 -4.89
CA ASP A 115 -3.17 -9.83 -5.80
C ASP A 115 -1.66 -9.89 -5.53
N VAL A 116 -1.05 -8.76 -5.11
CA VAL A 116 0.39 -8.68 -4.82
C VAL A 116 0.69 -8.67 -3.32
N PHE A 117 -0.33 -8.58 -2.46
CA PHE A 117 -0.16 -8.54 -1.02
C PHE A 117 0.56 -9.78 -0.43
N PRO A 118 0.33 -11.02 -0.90
CA PRO A 118 1.11 -12.17 -0.45
C PRO A 118 2.62 -12.02 -0.65
N ALA A 119 3.06 -11.37 -1.73
CA ALA A 119 4.48 -11.11 -1.98
C ALA A 119 5.06 -10.13 -0.95
N PHE A 120 4.30 -9.10 -0.56
CA PHE A 120 4.71 -8.21 0.55
C PHE A 120 4.84 -8.97 1.86
N CYS A 121 3.90 -9.85 2.18
CA CYS A 121 3.97 -10.69 3.37
C CYS A 121 5.22 -11.57 3.37
N ALA A 122 5.56 -12.19 2.23
CA ALA A 122 6.77 -13.01 2.11
C ALA A 122 8.04 -12.18 2.35
N LEU A 123 8.18 -11.02 1.71
CA LEU A 123 9.35 -10.15 1.84
C LEU A 123 9.52 -9.57 3.25
N ILE A 124 8.41 -9.24 3.93
CA ILE A 124 8.46 -8.68 5.30
C ILE A 124 8.77 -9.76 6.34
N ARG A 125 8.38 -11.01 6.04
CA ARG A 125 8.65 -12.18 6.88
C ARG A 125 10.04 -12.76 6.69
N GLU A 126 10.76 -12.39 5.64
CA GLU A 126 12.12 -12.86 5.43
C GLU A 126 13.00 -12.55 6.65
N GLY A 127 13.60 -13.59 7.24
CA GLY A 127 14.39 -13.49 8.47
C GLY A 127 13.58 -13.33 9.77
N LYS A 128 12.24 -13.37 9.73
CA LYS A 128 11.37 -13.27 10.91
C LYS A 128 10.78 -14.61 11.29
N GLY A 129 11.51 -15.33 12.14
CA GLY A 129 11.04 -16.54 12.82
C GLY A 129 10.69 -17.70 11.89
N SER A 130 10.20 -18.78 12.47
CA SER A 130 9.74 -19.97 11.74
C SER A 130 8.42 -19.74 11.02
N GLY A 131 7.66 -18.72 11.42
CA GLY A 131 6.30 -18.50 10.94
C GLY A 131 5.22 -19.22 11.74
N ASP A 132 5.62 -20.04 12.71
CA ASP A 132 4.79 -20.59 13.76
C ASP A 132 5.20 -19.94 15.09
N TYR A 133 4.33 -19.09 15.62
CA TYR A 133 4.63 -18.33 16.83
C TYR A 133 4.74 -19.22 18.08
N ILE A 134 4.16 -20.43 18.07
CA ILE A 134 4.27 -21.39 19.16
C ILE A 134 5.67 -22.00 19.17
N VAL A 135 6.20 -22.34 18.00
CA VAL A 135 7.58 -22.82 17.83
C VAL A 135 8.55 -21.71 18.23
N ASP A 136 8.37 -20.50 17.72
CA ASP A 136 9.27 -19.38 18.02
C ASP A 136 9.25 -19.01 19.52
N TYR A 137 8.13 -19.18 20.22
CA TYR A 137 8.06 -19.02 21.68
C TYR A 137 8.80 -20.12 22.44
N ARG A 138 8.60 -21.39 22.06
CA ARG A 138 9.30 -22.53 22.67
C ARG A 138 10.81 -22.44 22.49
N ASP A 139 11.25 -21.92 21.36
CA ASP A 139 12.66 -21.67 21.05
C ASP A 139 13.23 -20.42 21.75
N GLY A 140 12.44 -19.74 22.61
CA GLY A 140 12.86 -18.54 23.34
C GLY A 140 13.04 -17.29 22.47
N ARG A 141 12.56 -17.31 21.21
CA ARG A 141 12.67 -16.17 20.27
C ARG A 141 11.51 -15.18 20.41
N MET A 142 10.51 -15.48 21.24
CA MET A 142 9.36 -14.59 21.48
C MET A 142 9.11 -14.37 22.97
N THR A 143 8.59 -13.19 23.30
CA THR A 143 8.16 -12.87 24.66
C THR A 143 6.76 -13.40 24.92
N ARG A 144 6.43 -13.67 26.19
CA ARG A 144 5.06 -14.09 26.58
C ARG A 144 4.01 -13.06 26.17
N ALA A 145 4.35 -11.78 26.28
CA ALA A 145 3.56 -10.65 25.79
C ALA A 145 3.21 -10.75 24.30
N ALA A 146 4.22 -11.03 23.45
CA ALA A 146 4.00 -11.18 22.01
C ALA A 146 3.10 -12.38 21.68
N VAL A 147 3.26 -13.48 22.41
CA VAL A 147 2.39 -14.67 22.28
C VAL A 147 0.95 -14.36 22.68
N ALA A 148 0.73 -13.69 23.82
CA ALA A 148 -0.62 -13.32 24.26
C ALA A 148 -1.35 -12.44 23.23
N VAL A 149 -0.63 -11.51 22.59
CA VAL A 149 -1.18 -10.71 21.49
C VAL A 149 -1.56 -11.58 20.29
N LEU A 150 -0.70 -12.53 19.89
CA LEU A 150 -0.97 -13.41 18.76
C LEU A 150 -2.11 -14.40 19.04
N GLU A 151 -2.18 -14.97 20.25
CA GLU A 151 -3.29 -15.82 20.71
C GLU A 151 -4.61 -15.04 20.64
N ALA A 152 -4.65 -13.82 21.19
CA ALA A 152 -5.85 -12.97 21.15
C ALA A 152 -6.31 -12.65 19.71
N LEU A 153 -5.37 -12.36 18.81
CA LEU A 153 -5.67 -12.10 17.40
C LEU A 153 -6.10 -13.38 16.66
N HIS A 154 -5.54 -14.54 17.01
CA HIS A 154 -5.91 -15.83 16.41
C HIS A 154 -7.34 -16.23 16.79
N GLU A 155 -7.71 -16.06 18.06
CA GLU A 155 -9.03 -16.43 18.57
C GLU A 155 -10.13 -15.43 18.18
N ARG A 156 -9.83 -14.12 18.28
CA ARG A 156 -10.85 -13.05 18.17
C ARG A 156 -10.80 -12.29 16.86
N GLY A 157 -9.82 -12.58 16.01
CA GLY A 157 -9.57 -11.84 14.78
C GLY A 157 -9.04 -10.42 15.04
N PRO A 158 -9.15 -9.53 14.03
CA PRO A 158 -8.67 -8.15 14.14
C PRO A 158 -9.43 -7.35 15.21
N LEU A 159 -8.69 -6.72 16.13
CA LEU A 159 -9.25 -5.90 17.20
C LEU A 159 -8.68 -4.48 17.19
N PRO A 160 -9.47 -3.44 17.54
CA PRO A 160 -8.92 -2.14 17.89
C PRO A 160 -7.88 -2.26 19.01
N THR A 161 -6.85 -1.41 19.00
CA THR A 161 -5.74 -1.48 19.97
C THR A 161 -6.20 -1.55 21.43
N PRO A 162 -7.20 -0.78 21.90
CA PRO A 162 -7.68 -0.88 23.28
C PRO A 162 -8.28 -2.25 23.61
N ASP A 163 -9.03 -2.84 22.68
CA ASP A 163 -9.63 -4.16 22.85
C ASP A 163 -8.59 -5.27 22.80
N LEU A 164 -7.61 -5.14 21.92
CA LEU A 164 -6.49 -6.07 21.81
C LEU A 164 -5.67 -6.12 23.09
N ARG A 165 -5.40 -4.96 23.71
CA ARG A 165 -4.69 -4.88 24.99
C ARG A 165 -5.43 -5.62 26.10
N ARG A 166 -6.75 -5.36 26.22
CA ARG A 166 -7.61 -6.08 27.16
C ARG A 166 -7.61 -7.59 26.91
N ALA A 167 -7.75 -8.01 25.65
CA ALA A 167 -7.76 -9.42 25.27
C ALA A 167 -6.43 -10.12 25.55
N ALA A 168 -5.30 -9.43 25.40
CA ALA A 168 -3.96 -9.93 25.68
C ALA A 168 -3.54 -9.80 27.17
N ALA A 169 -4.43 -9.30 28.04
CA ALA A 169 -4.16 -8.99 29.44
C ALA A 169 -2.96 -8.04 29.66
N MET A 170 -2.90 -6.95 28.87
CA MET A 170 -1.82 -5.92 28.86
C MET A 170 -2.33 -4.47 28.99
#